data_AF-A0A938QID7-F1
#
_entry.id   AF-A0A938QID7-F1
#
_cell.length_a   1.000
_cell.length_b   1.000
_cell.length_c   1.000
_cell.angle_alpha   90.00
_cell.angle_beta   90.00
_cell.angle_gamma   90.00
#
_symmetry.space_group_name_H-M   'P 1'
#
loop_
_entity.id
_entity.type
_entity.pdbx_description
1 polymer ?
#
loop_
_entity_poly.entity_id
_entity_poly.type
_entity_poly.pdbx_seq_one_letter_code
_entity_poly.pdbx_strand_id
1 'polypeptide(L)'
;MAQAIDQRLAAAGRKGYLEAEGIIAGYHGRGADELVHRGLKDFGFEELPFLRFAPNAALYYTMLVAFFLFECFKEDVCKEVIPLGAYAATLRRRLIDVAAKIVRHAGKIILKVAAAAMEQLQFAALWVRSGAPPTFAWA
;
A
#
# COMPACT_ATOMS: atom_id res chain seq x y z
N MET A 1 -4.04 7.47 -37.07
CA MET A 1 -4.89 6.32 -36.72
C MET A 1 -4.65 5.23 -37.76
N ALA A 2 -4.53 3.98 -37.33
CA ALA A 2 -3.96 2.80 -38.03
C ALA A 2 -2.45 2.56 -37.83
N GLN A 3 -1.90 2.93 -36.67
CA GLN A 3 -0.54 2.51 -36.29
C GLN A 3 -0.54 1.08 -35.73
N ALA A 4 0.64 0.45 -35.66
CA ALA A 4 0.79 -0.90 -35.11
C ALA A 4 0.22 -1.06 -33.68
N ILE A 5 0.20 0.02 -32.90
CA ILE A 5 -0.37 0.04 -31.55
C ILE A 5 -1.90 -0.06 -31.56
N ASP A 6 -2.58 0.55 -32.53
CA ASP A 6 -4.04 0.50 -32.66
C ASP A 6 -4.51 -0.93 -32.94
N GLN A 7 -3.76 -1.64 -33.79
CA GLN A 7 -4.01 -3.06 -34.11
C GLN A 7 -3.78 -3.96 -32.90
N ARG A 8 -2.72 -3.69 -32.11
CA ARG A 8 -2.43 -4.45 -30.87
C ARG A 8 -3.49 -4.22 -29.80
N LEU A 9 -3.93 -2.98 -29.61
CA LEU A 9 -5.03 -2.66 -28.68
C LEU A 9 -6.33 -3.32 -29.11
N ALA A 10 -6.61 -3.33 -30.43
CA ALA A 10 -7.76 -4.04 -30.97
C ALA A 10 -7.70 -5.55 -30.75
N ALA A 11 -6.55 -6.18 -30.99
CA ALA A 11 -6.34 -7.61 -30.78
C ALA A 11 -6.44 -8.01 -29.31
N ALA A 12 -6.04 -7.13 -28.39
CA ALA A 12 -6.16 -7.33 -26.95
C ALA A 12 -7.57 -7.04 -26.38
N GLY A 13 -8.58 -6.81 -27.24
CA GLY A 13 -9.94 -6.46 -26.81
C GLY A 13 -10.07 -5.08 -26.15
N ARG A 14 -9.05 -4.22 -26.31
CA ARG A 14 -8.90 -2.92 -25.64
C ARG A 14 -9.23 -1.74 -26.57
N LYS A 15 -10.14 -1.92 -27.52
CA LYS A 15 -10.52 -0.89 -28.52
C LYS A 15 -11.03 0.40 -27.89
N GLY A 16 -11.65 0.34 -26.72
CA GLY A 16 -12.15 1.53 -26.00
C GLY A 16 -11.08 2.56 -25.66
N TYR A 17 -9.79 2.19 -25.61
CA TYR A 17 -8.69 3.16 -25.44
C TYR A 17 -8.39 3.99 -26.69
N LEU A 18 -8.95 3.63 -27.85
CA LEU A 18 -8.84 4.38 -29.11
C LEU A 18 -9.97 5.40 -29.27
N GLU A 19 -11.02 5.30 -28.46
CA GLU A 19 -12.16 6.23 -28.45
C GLU A 19 -11.80 7.50 -27.67
N ALA A 20 -12.45 8.62 -28.02
CA ALA A 20 -12.15 9.92 -27.41
C ALA A 20 -12.34 9.88 -25.89
N GLU A 21 -13.40 9.21 -25.43
CA GLU A 21 -13.73 9.01 -24.02
C GLU A 21 -12.64 8.22 -23.30
N GLY A 22 -12.15 7.15 -23.90
CA GLY A 22 -11.07 6.33 -23.34
C GLY A 22 -9.74 7.08 -23.25
N ILE A 23 -9.42 7.91 -24.25
CA ILE A 23 -8.24 8.77 -24.26
C ILE A 23 -8.35 9.81 -23.13
N ILE A 24 -9.50 10.48 -23.00
CA ILE A 24 -9.74 11.48 -21.95
C ILE A 24 -9.67 10.84 -20.56
N ALA A 25 -10.30 9.69 -20.36
CA ALA A 25 -10.26 8.96 -19.10
C ALA A 25 -8.83 8.52 -18.72
N GLY A 26 -8.06 8.01 -19.69
CA GLY A 26 -6.66 7.66 -19.49
C GLY A 26 -5.80 8.88 -19.10
N TYR A 27 -6.05 10.03 -19.72
CA TYR A 27 -5.36 11.28 -19.37
C TYR A 27 -5.70 11.75 -17.95
N HIS A 28 -6.97 11.68 -17.53
CA HIS A 28 -7.38 11.98 -16.16
C HIS A 28 -6.73 11.04 -15.12
N GLY A 29 -6.49 9.77 -15.49
CA GLY A 29 -5.80 8.80 -14.64
C GLY A 29 -4.37 9.18 -14.26
N ARG A 30 -3.69 10.03 -15.04
CA ARG A 30 -2.30 10.46 -14.75
C ARG A 30 -2.15 11.24 -13.45
N GLY A 31 -3.22 11.90 -12.99
CA GLY A 31 -3.22 12.56 -11.68
C GLY A 31 -3.06 11.58 -10.53
N ALA A 32 -3.45 10.31 -10.71
CA ALA A 32 -3.28 9.26 -9.72
C ALA A 32 -1.81 8.85 -9.55
N ASP A 33 -0.99 8.94 -10.62
CA ASP A 33 0.43 8.61 -10.54
C ASP A 33 1.19 9.55 -9.57
N GLU A 34 0.77 10.81 -9.49
CA GLU A 34 1.35 11.78 -8.55
C GLU A 34 1.04 11.41 -7.09
N LEU A 35 -0.11 10.79 -6.84
CA LEU A 35 -0.52 10.38 -5.49
C LEU A 35 0.42 9.32 -4.92
N VAL A 36 0.97 8.43 -5.76
CA VAL A 36 1.94 7.41 -5.33
C VAL A 36 3.24 8.08 -4.87
N HIS A 37 3.74 9.06 -5.62
CA HIS A 37 4.93 9.81 -5.23
C HIS A 37 4.71 10.60 -3.94
N ARG A 38 3.52 11.20 -3.77
CA ARG A 38 3.14 11.88 -2.52
C ARG A 38 3.06 10.90 -1.35
N GLY A 39 2.47 9.73 -1.56
CA GLY A 39 2.38 8.67 -0.56
C GLY A 39 3.75 8.16 -0.10
N LEU A 40 4.69 7.97 -1.02
CA LEU A 40 6.06 7.57 -0.69
C LEU A 40 6.76 8.59 0.21
N LYS A 41 6.57 9.89 -0.07
CA LYS A 41 7.14 10.98 0.72
C LYS A 41 6.55 11.03 2.13
N ASP A 42 5.23 10.84 2.27
CA ASP A 42 4.55 10.74 3.57
C ASP A 42 5.00 9.52 4.38
N PHE A 43 5.23 8.38 3.71
CA PHE A 43 5.69 7.15 4.35
C PHE A 43 7.12 7.26 4.89
N GLY A 44 8.02 7.79 4.07
CA GLY A 44 9.44 7.92 4.35
C GLY A 44 9.86 9.36 4.64
N PHE A 45 10.79 9.86 3.85
CA PHE A 45 11.30 11.23 3.92
C PHE A 45 11.81 11.67 2.53
N GLU A 46 11.78 12.98 2.30
CA GLU A 46 12.23 13.58 1.03
C GLU A 46 13.76 13.78 0.99
N GLU A 47 14.35 14.12 2.14
CA GLU A 47 15.77 14.42 2.25
C GLU A 47 16.57 13.16 2.62
N LEU A 48 17.42 12.70 1.71
CA LEU A 48 18.25 11.53 1.96
C LEU A 48 19.42 11.88 2.90
N PRO A 49 19.71 11.03 3.91
CA PRO A 49 20.53 11.42 5.06
C PRO A 49 22.04 11.33 4.82
N PHE A 50 22.50 10.71 3.73
CA PHE A 50 23.94 10.51 3.50
C PHE A 50 24.51 11.54 2.51
N LEU A 51 25.76 11.92 2.73
CA LEU A 51 26.50 12.78 1.79
C LEU A 51 26.90 12.03 0.50
N ARG A 52 26.98 10.69 0.56
CA ARG A 52 27.41 9.84 -0.56
C ARG A 52 26.22 9.27 -1.31
N PHE A 53 26.32 9.19 -2.63
CA PHE A 53 25.27 8.67 -3.51
C PHE A 53 24.94 7.19 -3.25
N ALA A 54 25.94 6.30 -3.14
CA ALA A 54 25.69 4.87 -3.03
C ALA A 54 24.89 4.46 -1.77
N PRO A 55 25.20 4.97 -0.56
CA PRO A 55 24.35 4.76 0.61
C PRO A 55 22.92 5.32 0.45
N ASN A 56 22.78 6.50 -0.17
CA ASN A 56 21.46 7.08 -0.46
C ASN A 56 20.65 6.21 -1.43
N ALA A 57 21.29 5.66 -2.45
CA ALA A 57 20.63 4.74 -3.38
C ALA A 57 20.15 3.46 -2.66
N ALA A 58 21.00 2.85 -1.83
CA ALA A 58 20.62 1.68 -1.05
C ALA A 58 19.43 1.97 -0.11
N LEU A 59 19.44 3.11 0.57
CA LEU A 59 18.36 3.54 1.45
C LEU A 59 17.07 3.81 0.67
N TYR A 60 17.17 4.49 -0.46
CA TYR A 60 16.03 4.79 -1.33
C TYR A 60 15.37 3.50 -1.84
N TYR A 61 16.14 2.54 -2.34
CA TYR A 61 15.58 1.26 -2.79
C TYR A 61 14.96 0.46 -1.63
N THR A 62 15.57 0.49 -0.44
CA THR A 62 14.99 -0.12 0.76
C THR A 62 13.66 0.54 1.13
N MET A 63 13.59 1.88 1.05
CA MET A 63 12.38 2.65 1.30
C MET A 63 11.27 2.30 0.30
N LEU A 64 11.60 2.13 -0.99
CA LEU A 64 10.63 1.69 -2.00
C LEU A 64 10.06 0.30 -1.71
N VAL A 65 10.92 -0.66 -1.35
CA VAL A 65 10.47 -2.01 -0.97
C VAL A 65 9.59 -1.95 0.29
N ALA A 66 9.99 -1.18 1.29
CA ALA A 66 9.20 -1.02 2.51
C ALA A 66 7.85 -0.34 2.25
N PHE A 67 7.81 0.67 1.37
CA PHE A 67 6.59 1.34 0.95
C PHE A 67 5.64 0.40 0.21
N PHE A 68 6.17 -0.43 -0.70
CA PHE A 68 5.37 -1.44 -1.38
C PHE A 68 4.77 -2.45 -0.39
N LEU A 69 5.57 -2.99 0.53
CA LEU A 69 5.08 -3.90 1.57
C LEU A 69 4.03 -3.23 2.47
N PHE A 70 4.20 -1.94 2.76
CA PHE A 70 3.23 -1.14 3.51
C PHE A 70 1.90 -1.00 2.76
N GLU A 71 1.93 -0.65 1.47
CA GLU A 71 0.72 -0.51 0.65
C GLU A 71 -0.01 -1.86 0.52
N CYS A 72 0.72 -2.97 0.30
CA CYS A 72 0.14 -4.32 0.31
C CYS A 72 -0.52 -4.64 1.66
N PHE A 73 0.15 -4.36 2.78
CA PHE A 73 -0.44 -4.57 4.11
C PHE A 73 -1.70 -3.72 4.32
N LYS A 74 -1.68 -2.46 3.87
CA LYS A 74 -2.84 -1.56 3.95
C LYS A 74 -4.01 -2.12 3.14
N GLU A 75 -3.76 -2.60 1.93
CA GLU A 75 -4.79 -3.16 1.05
C GLU A 75 -5.33 -4.51 1.53
N ASP A 76 -4.44 -5.46 1.80
CA ASP A 76 -4.82 -6.85 2.08
C ASP A 76 -5.37 -7.03 3.51
N VAL A 77 -4.81 -6.30 4.48
CA VAL A 77 -5.16 -6.47 5.90
C VAL A 77 -6.15 -5.42 6.35
N CYS A 78 -5.94 -4.15 5.98
CA CYS A 78 -6.54 -3.01 6.68
C CYS A 78 -7.77 -2.39 6.00
N LYS A 79 -8.09 -2.74 4.75
CA LYS A 79 -9.09 -2.05 3.91
C LYS A 79 -10.48 -1.84 4.54
N GLU A 80 -10.90 -2.73 5.44
CA GLU A 80 -12.21 -2.64 6.10
C GLU A 80 -12.25 -1.62 7.26
N VAL A 81 -11.09 -1.21 7.76
CA VAL A 81 -10.94 -0.36 8.96
C VAL A 81 -10.27 0.96 8.63
N ILE A 82 -9.39 0.94 7.62
CA ILE A 82 -8.63 2.08 7.12
C ILE A 82 -8.91 2.22 5.63
N PRO A 83 -9.39 3.39 5.17
CA PRO A 83 -9.61 3.62 3.74
C PRO A 83 -8.31 3.44 2.93
N LEU A 84 -8.40 2.85 1.73
CA LEU A 84 -7.23 2.65 0.86
C LEU A 84 -6.52 3.96 0.49
N GLY A 85 -7.28 5.05 0.35
CA GLY A 85 -6.74 6.39 0.10
C GLY A 85 -6.10 7.06 1.33
N ALA A 86 -6.05 6.39 2.49
CA ALA A 86 -5.40 6.94 3.67
C ALA A 86 -3.88 6.99 3.49
N TYR A 87 -3.29 8.07 3.99
CA TYR A 87 -1.85 8.28 4.06
C TYR A 87 -1.19 7.38 5.10
N ALA A 88 0.12 7.17 4.97
CA ALA A 88 0.90 6.31 5.85
C ALA A 88 0.87 6.81 7.30
N ALA A 89 0.90 8.12 7.50
CA ALA A 89 0.76 8.73 8.82
C ALA A 89 -0.55 8.34 9.52
N THR A 90 -1.67 8.24 8.78
CA THR A 90 -2.97 7.83 9.34
C THR A 90 -2.93 6.37 9.80
N LEU A 91 -2.38 5.47 8.99
CA LEU A 91 -2.26 4.07 9.36
C LEU A 91 -1.34 3.89 10.57
N ARG A 92 -0.17 4.55 10.58
CA ARG A 92 0.76 4.53 11.72
C ARG A 92 0.06 4.97 13.01
N ARG A 93 -0.58 6.14 12.99
CA ARG A 93 -1.28 6.70 14.16
C ARG A 93 -2.42 5.83 14.67
N ARG A 94 -3.21 5.22 13.76
CA ARG A 94 -4.42 4.48 14.15
C ARG A 94 -4.15 3.04 14.54
N LEU A 95 -3.20 2.38 13.88
CA LEU A 95 -3.03 0.93 13.99
C LEU A 95 -1.69 0.51 14.62
N ILE A 96 -0.62 1.29 14.41
CA ILE A 96 0.73 0.96 14.91
C ILE A 96 0.96 1.62 16.27
N ASP A 97 0.63 2.90 16.40
CA ASP A 97 0.85 3.71 17.60
C ASP A 97 -0.26 3.49 18.66
N VAL A 98 -0.63 2.23 18.89
CA VAL A 98 -1.63 1.82 19.88
C VAL A 98 -0.93 1.31 21.13
N ALA A 99 -1.33 1.83 22.30
CA ALA A 99 -0.82 1.35 23.57
C ALA A 99 -1.18 -0.13 23.78
N ALA A 100 -0.16 -0.96 24.02
CA ALA A 100 -0.33 -2.38 24.27
C ALA A 100 0.70 -2.89 25.28
N LYS A 101 0.37 -4.02 25.92
CA LYS A 101 1.28 -4.73 26.84
C LYS A 101 1.60 -6.11 26.27
N ILE A 102 2.87 -6.38 26.03
CA ILE A 102 3.35 -7.72 25.67
C ILE A 102 3.60 -8.51 26.95
N VAL A 103 2.97 -9.68 27.07
CA VAL A 103 3.14 -10.60 28.20
C VAL A 103 3.69 -11.93 27.68
N ARG A 104 4.71 -12.44 28.34
CA ARG A 104 5.26 -13.78 28.08
C ARG A 104 4.90 -14.69 29.25
N HIS A 105 4.10 -15.73 28.99
CA HIS A 105 3.66 -16.66 30.04
C HIS A 105 3.37 -18.04 29.45
N ALA A 106 3.80 -19.10 30.12
CA ALA A 106 3.56 -20.50 29.73
C ALA A 106 3.91 -20.80 28.25
N GLY A 107 5.05 -20.29 27.77
CA GLY A 107 5.51 -20.48 26.38
C GLY A 107 4.75 -19.65 25.33
N LYS A 108 3.80 -18.80 25.73
CA LYS A 108 3.02 -17.94 24.81
C LYS A 108 3.47 -16.49 24.90
N ILE A 109 3.40 -15.79 23.78
CA ILE A 109 3.52 -14.33 23.69
C ILE A 109 2.10 -13.78 23.48
N ILE A 110 1.65 -12.92 24.39
CA ILE A 110 0.29 -12.36 24.39
C ILE A 110 0.40 -10.86 24.24
N LEU A 111 -0.21 -10.31 23.20
CA LEU A 111 -0.39 -8.86 23.04
C LEU A 111 -1.72 -8.45 23.68
N LYS A 112 -1.65 -7.69 24.77
CA LYS A 112 -2.83 -7.11 25.41
C LYS A 112 -3.04 -5.70 24.89
N VAL A 113 -4.21 -5.44 24.33
CA VAL A 113 -4.62 -4.13 23.80
C VAL A 113 -5.86 -3.67 24.57
N ALA A 114 -6.06 -2.36 24.70
CA ALA A 114 -7.28 -1.83 25.32
C ALA A 114 -8.54 -2.32 24.58
N ALA A 115 -9.61 -2.65 25.31
CA ALA A 115 -10.86 -3.15 24.72
C ALA A 115 -11.43 -2.20 23.65
N ALA A 116 -11.43 -0.90 23.93
CA ALA A 116 -11.86 0.13 22.98
C ALA A 116 -11.06 0.07 21.66
N ALA A 117 -9.74 -0.14 21.72
CA ALA A 117 -8.92 -0.27 20.52
C ALA A 117 -9.13 -1.62 19.80
N MET A 118 -9.36 -2.72 20.53
CA MET A 118 -9.74 -4.00 19.93
C MET A 118 -11.01 -3.90 19.09
N GLU A 119 -12.03 -3.21 19.61
CA GLU A 119 -13.33 -3.05 18.97
C GLU A 119 -13.26 -2.05 17.81
N GLN A 120 -12.73 -0.84 18.05
CA GLN A 120 -12.67 0.22 17.04
C GLN A 120 -11.84 -0.16 15.81
N LEU A 121 -10.78 -0.96 16.00
CA LEU A 121 -9.91 -1.40 14.92
C LEU A 121 -10.29 -2.77 14.37
N GLN A 122 -11.33 -3.43 14.93
CA GLN A 122 -11.64 -4.84 14.64
C GLN A 122 -10.36 -5.70 14.72
N PHE A 123 -9.52 -5.45 15.73
CA PHE A 123 -8.12 -5.86 15.73
C PHE A 123 -7.95 -7.39 15.65
N ALA A 124 -8.90 -8.16 16.18
CA ALA A 124 -8.92 -9.62 16.04
C ALA A 124 -9.01 -10.06 14.56
N ALA A 125 -9.84 -9.39 13.77
CA ALA A 125 -9.95 -9.66 12.34
C ALA A 125 -8.69 -9.24 11.59
N LEU A 126 -8.10 -8.08 11.93
CA LEU A 126 -6.81 -7.64 11.36
C LEU A 126 -5.70 -8.65 11.66
N TRP A 127 -5.65 -9.18 12.89
CA TRP A 127 -4.68 -10.19 13.30
C TRP A 127 -4.81 -11.46 12.47
N VAL A 128 -6.03 -11.98 12.30
CA VAL A 128 -6.28 -13.16 11.47
C VAL A 128 -5.85 -12.93 10.01
N ARG A 129 -6.19 -11.77 9.43
CA ARG A 129 -5.80 -11.41 8.06
C ARG A 129 -4.30 -11.25 7.90
N SER A 130 -3.59 -10.69 8.88
CA SER A 130 -2.13 -10.58 8.83
C SER A 130 -1.43 -11.94 8.79
N GLY A 131 -2.09 -13.00 9.26
CA GLY A 131 -1.62 -14.39 9.16
C GLY A 131 -2.11 -15.15 7.93
N ALA A 132 -2.88 -14.50 7.05
CA ALA A 132 -3.49 -15.11 5.87
C ALA A 132 -2.83 -14.52 4.60
N PRO A 133 -1.69 -15.07 4.15
CA PRO A 133 -1.03 -14.57 2.95
C PRO A 133 -1.95 -14.72 1.73
N PRO A 134 -1.88 -13.79 0.75
CA PRO A 134 -2.66 -13.91 -0.47
C PRO A 134 -2.35 -15.23 -1.18
N THR A 135 -3.39 -15.93 -1.62
CA THR A 135 -3.26 -17.17 -2.37
C THR A 135 -2.74 -16.87 -3.76
N PHE A 136 -1.54 -17.32 -4.09
CA PHE A 136 -1.03 -17.26 -5.46
C PHE A 136 -1.88 -18.15 -6.36
N ALA A 137 -2.70 -17.53 -7.21
CA ALA A 137 -3.32 -18.20 -8.35
C ALA A 137 -2.43 -17.97 -9.57
N TRP A 138 -1.80 -19.03 -10.07
CA TRP A 138 -1.19 -19.00 -11.40
C TRP A 138 -2.35 -18.96 -12.41
N ALA A 139 -2.50 -17.83 -13.09
CA ALA A 139 -3.40 -17.68 -14.22
C ALA A 139 -2.81 -18.31 -15.49
#